data_AF-A0A3Q3FDU1-F1
#
_entry.id   AF-A0A3Q3FDU1-F1
#
_cell.length_a   1.000
_cell.length_b   1.000
_cell.length_c   1.000
_cell.angle_alpha   90.00
_cell.angle_beta   90.00
_cell.angle_gamma   90.00
#
_symmetry.space_group_name_H-M   'P 1'
#
loop_
_entity.id
_entity.type
_entity.pdbx_description
1 polymer ?
#
loop_
_entity_poly.entity_id
_entity_poly.type
_entity_poly.pdbx_seq_one_letter_code
_entity_poly.pdbx_strand_id
1 'polypeptide(L)'
;SNTLSHQHTITPRNQHTRYFLSGEGAMSIFTIDENTGDIHATKRLDREQQEYFTLRAQARDRNTNLLVEPESLFIIKVQDINDNEPKFLDGPYTARVPERCPVGTSVMTVVATDDDDPTYGNSAGLVYSLLQGQPFFSVEPKTGVVRTALPDMDREIRDNYLLVVQAKDMIGQMGGLSGTTSVTVMLTDVNDNPPHFPRSDYQFSVPESAMVFTVVAKIKALDLDIGLNSEMDYRVLDGDGLGTFRVITDPNTQEGLVTLQKALDFEAKSSYLLRVEASNHFLDARFLSIGPFRDVAVLRLLVENVDEPPVFSSSISRMVVSEAAAVGAEVGSVSARDPDNINSPIRYVTTERHTSDVECYFNIDSVSGVISTARPLDREINAVHNISVLATEICESELYYI
;
A
#
# COMPACT_ATOMS: atom_id res chain seq x y z
N SER A 1 -3.75 -57.76 60.97
CA SER A 1 -2.53 -58.20 61.68
C SER A 1 -1.87 -57.00 62.35
N ASN A 2 -1.94 -56.94 63.68
CA ASN A 2 -1.03 -56.31 64.64
C ASN A 2 -0.15 -55.11 64.20
N THR A 3 -0.36 -53.93 64.82
CA THR A 3 0.51 -53.26 65.86
C THR A 3 1.51 -52.25 65.25
N LEU A 4 1.78 -51.03 65.76
CA LEU A 4 1.55 -50.37 67.05
C LEU A 4 1.26 -48.87 66.85
N SER A 5 0.28 -48.33 67.58
CA SER A 5 0.15 -46.91 67.86
C SER A 5 0.94 -46.57 69.13
N HIS A 6 1.89 -45.63 69.03
CA HIS A 6 2.45 -44.97 70.20
C HIS A 6 1.53 -43.81 70.58
N GLN A 7 0.58 -44.07 71.46
CA GLN A 7 -0.14 -43.02 72.18
C GLN A 7 0.79 -42.46 73.26
N HIS A 8 1.30 -41.25 73.03
CA HIS A 8 1.87 -40.45 74.09
C HIS A 8 0.70 -39.78 74.83
N THR A 9 0.22 -40.45 75.87
CA THR A 9 -0.86 -39.96 76.73
C THR A 9 -0.36 -38.78 77.56
N ILE A 10 -0.67 -37.55 77.12
CA ILE A 10 -0.45 -36.35 77.93
C ILE A 10 -1.56 -36.28 78.97
N THR A 11 -1.17 -36.36 80.25
CA THR A 11 -2.05 -36.19 81.41
C THR A 11 -2.65 -34.77 81.42
N PRO A 12 -3.96 -34.56 81.66
CA PRO A 12 -4.54 -33.22 81.67
C PRO A 12 -4.15 -32.52 82.97
N ARG A 13 -3.23 -31.55 82.92
CA ARG A 13 -2.72 -30.88 84.12
C ARG A 13 -3.56 -29.69 84.61
N ASN A 14 -4.61 -29.25 83.93
CA ASN A 14 -5.27 -27.98 84.26
C ASN A 14 -6.81 -28.03 84.23
N GLN A 15 -7.46 -28.44 85.32
CA GLN A 15 -8.92 -28.25 85.51
C GLN A 15 -9.31 -26.79 85.84
N HIS A 16 -8.33 -25.90 86.04
CA HIS A 16 -8.53 -24.52 86.48
C HIS A 16 -8.04 -23.47 85.47
N THR A 17 -7.81 -23.82 84.20
CA THR A 17 -7.37 -22.86 83.17
C THR A 17 -8.49 -22.57 82.16
N ARG A 18 -8.58 -21.31 81.72
CA ARG A 18 -9.37 -20.87 80.56
C ARG A 18 -8.46 -20.23 79.53
N TYR A 19 -8.68 -20.58 78.26
CA TYR A 19 -7.92 -20.01 77.14
C TYR A 19 -8.69 -18.89 76.47
N PHE A 20 -7.99 -17.81 76.12
CA PHE A 20 -8.54 -16.65 75.44
C PHE A 20 -7.71 -16.32 74.21
N LEU A 21 -8.38 -15.91 73.14
CA LEU A 21 -7.77 -15.52 71.88
C LEU A 21 -8.04 -14.04 71.61
N SER A 22 -7.01 -13.32 71.20
CA SER A 22 -7.07 -11.91 70.83
C SER A 22 -6.15 -11.62 69.64
N GLY A 23 -6.31 -10.47 68.98
CA GLY A 23 -5.55 -10.13 67.77
C GLY A 23 -6.43 -10.10 66.52
N GLU A 24 -5.81 -10.23 65.35
CA GLU A 24 -6.47 -10.11 64.05
C GLU A 24 -7.47 -11.25 63.82
N GLY A 25 -8.73 -10.91 63.55
CA GLY A 25 -9.77 -11.91 63.29
C GLY A 25 -10.19 -12.74 64.52
N ALA A 26 -9.68 -12.46 65.72
CA ALA A 26 -10.13 -13.14 66.93
C ALA A 26 -11.63 -12.90 67.17
N MET A 27 -12.35 -13.94 67.59
CA MET A 27 -13.80 -13.97 67.81
C MET A 27 -14.68 -13.75 66.56
N SER A 28 -14.09 -13.44 65.40
CA SER A 28 -14.81 -13.19 64.15
C SER A 28 -14.45 -14.16 63.02
N ILE A 29 -13.19 -14.59 62.95
CA ILE A 29 -12.63 -15.54 61.99
C ILE A 29 -12.03 -16.74 62.74
N PHE A 30 -11.39 -16.51 63.88
CA PHE A 30 -10.81 -17.55 64.73
C PHE A 30 -11.42 -17.55 66.12
N THR A 31 -11.71 -18.73 66.64
CA THR A 31 -12.20 -18.95 68.01
C THR A 31 -11.32 -19.97 68.71
N ILE A 32 -11.14 -19.83 70.02
CA ILE A 32 -10.44 -20.81 70.85
C ILE A 32 -11.44 -21.48 71.79
N ASP A 33 -11.38 -22.80 71.94
CA ASP A 33 -12.13 -23.50 72.98
C ASP A 33 -11.52 -23.14 74.35
N GLU A 34 -12.32 -22.53 75.21
CA GLU A 34 -11.85 -22.05 76.52
C GLU A 34 -11.35 -23.17 77.43
N ASN A 35 -11.73 -24.43 77.19
CA ASN A 35 -11.36 -25.58 78.01
C ASN A 35 -10.18 -26.37 77.43
N THR A 36 -10.15 -26.58 76.11
CA THR A 36 -9.09 -27.39 75.46
C THR A 36 -7.94 -26.55 74.94
N GLY A 37 -8.20 -25.29 74.56
CA GLY A 37 -7.24 -24.44 73.87
C GLY A 37 -7.16 -24.67 72.36
N ASP A 38 -8.05 -25.51 71.81
CA ASP A 38 -8.11 -25.74 70.36
C ASP A 38 -8.60 -24.51 69.63
N ILE A 39 -7.88 -24.11 68.58
CA ILE A 39 -8.24 -22.95 67.75
C ILE A 39 -8.93 -23.45 66.48
N HIS A 40 -10.10 -22.88 66.20
CA HIS A 40 -10.91 -23.19 65.03
C HIS A 40 -11.12 -21.94 64.17
N ALA A 41 -11.06 -22.11 62.85
CA ALA A 41 -11.56 -21.12 61.91
C ALA A 41 -13.09 -21.25 61.80
N THR A 42 -13.80 -20.14 61.92
CA THR A 42 -15.28 -20.07 61.83
C THR A 42 -15.77 -19.66 60.44
N LYS A 43 -14.84 -19.23 59.57
CA LYS A 43 -15.11 -18.82 58.18
C LYS A 43 -14.11 -19.48 57.24
N ARG A 44 -14.44 -19.48 55.95
CA ARG A 44 -13.47 -19.81 54.89
C ARG A 44 -12.38 -18.74 54.88
N LEU A 45 -11.15 -19.17 54.70
CA LEU A 45 -9.96 -18.32 54.58
C LEU A 45 -9.58 -18.27 53.10
N ASP A 46 -9.18 -17.10 52.65
CA ASP A 46 -8.77 -16.79 51.29
C ASP A 46 -7.38 -16.13 51.43
N ARG A 47 -6.37 -16.74 50.81
CA ARG A 47 -4.98 -16.32 50.98
C ARG A 47 -4.74 -15.00 50.23
N GLU A 48 -5.35 -14.87 49.05
CA GLU A 48 -5.28 -13.71 48.16
C GLU A 48 -5.90 -12.48 48.83
N GLN A 49 -6.86 -12.69 49.75
CA GLN A 49 -7.37 -11.62 50.62
C GLN A 49 -6.44 -11.32 51.82
N GLN A 50 -5.97 -12.34 52.56
CA GLN A 50 -5.07 -12.17 53.70
C GLN A 50 -4.25 -13.43 54.01
N GLU A 51 -2.93 -13.36 53.77
CA GLU A 51 -2.01 -14.50 53.94
C GLU A 51 -1.66 -14.83 55.41
N TYR A 52 -1.58 -13.81 56.27
CA TYR A 52 -1.13 -13.95 57.65
C TYR A 52 -2.10 -13.32 58.64
N PHE A 53 -2.32 -14.00 59.76
CA PHE A 53 -3.04 -13.47 60.92
C PHE A 53 -2.14 -13.51 62.15
N THR A 54 -1.95 -12.36 62.79
CA THR A 54 -1.19 -12.27 64.03
C THR A 54 -2.13 -12.35 65.23
N LEU A 55 -2.00 -13.42 66.01
CA LEU A 55 -2.89 -13.74 67.12
C LEU A 55 -2.11 -13.92 68.42
N ARG A 56 -2.82 -13.73 69.53
CA ARG A 56 -2.32 -13.91 70.88
C ARG A 56 -3.22 -14.85 71.67
N ALA A 57 -2.64 -15.90 72.22
CA ALA A 57 -3.31 -16.80 73.15
C ALA A 57 -2.91 -16.47 74.59
N GLN A 58 -3.89 -16.47 75.48
CA GLN A 58 -3.70 -16.26 76.92
C GLN A 58 -4.28 -17.45 77.68
N ALA A 59 -3.54 -17.95 78.67
CA ALA A 59 -4.04 -18.92 79.63
C ALA A 59 -4.31 -18.20 80.96
N ARG A 60 -5.54 -18.23 81.46
CA ARG A 60 -5.95 -17.58 82.71
C ARG A 60 -6.53 -18.56 83.71
N ASP A 61 -6.30 -18.32 84.99
CA ASP A 61 -6.88 -19.13 86.06
C ASP A 61 -8.40 -18.84 86.18
N ARG A 62 -9.20 -19.90 86.32
CA ARG A 62 -10.67 -19.83 86.31
C ARG A 62 -11.27 -19.05 87.46
N ASN A 63 -10.57 -19.01 88.59
CA ASN A 63 -11.07 -18.43 89.84
C ASN A 63 -10.58 -17.00 90.02
N THR A 64 -9.34 -16.73 89.65
CA THR A 64 -8.68 -15.44 89.88
C THR A 64 -8.61 -14.56 88.63
N ASN A 65 -8.85 -15.14 87.44
CA ASN A 65 -8.68 -14.49 86.13
C ASN A 65 -7.28 -13.91 85.88
N LEU A 66 -6.30 -14.31 86.70
CA LEU A 66 -4.90 -13.94 86.53
C LEU A 66 -4.27 -14.83 85.44
N LEU A 67 -3.31 -14.27 84.71
CA LEU A 67 -2.52 -15.02 83.74
C LEU A 67 -1.77 -16.15 84.45
N VAL A 68 -1.94 -17.38 83.94
CA VAL A 68 -1.19 -18.56 84.39
C VAL A 68 0.19 -18.59 83.74
N GLU A 69 0.27 -18.10 82.50
CA GLU A 69 1.49 -17.98 81.70
C GLU A 69 1.50 -16.63 80.95
N PRO A 70 2.66 -16.13 80.51
CA PRO A 70 2.75 -14.99 79.61
C PRO A 70 1.93 -15.19 78.33
N GLU A 71 1.49 -14.09 77.71
CA GLU A 71 0.80 -14.15 76.43
C GLU A 71 1.70 -14.77 75.35
N SER A 72 1.16 -15.72 74.59
CA SER A 72 1.86 -16.32 73.45
C SER A 72 1.43 -15.64 72.16
N LEU A 73 2.37 -14.97 71.48
CA LEU A 73 2.19 -14.39 70.16
C LEU A 73 2.54 -15.43 69.09
N PHE A 74 1.63 -15.68 68.16
CA PHE A 74 1.85 -16.59 67.05
C PHE A 74 1.19 -16.09 65.77
N ILE A 75 1.57 -16.68 64.65
CA ILE A 75 1.07 -16.34 63.33
C ILE A 75 0.36 -17.56 62.76
N ILE A 76 -0.87 -17.36 62.27
CA ILE A 76 -1.54 -18.33 61.39
C ILE A 76 -1.18 -17.95 59.97
N LYS A 77 -0.48 -18.84 59.26
CA LYS A 77 -0.22 -18.73 57.81
C LYS A 77 -1.31 -19.50 57.06
N VAL A 78 -2.04 -18.84 56.17
CA VAL A 78 -2.99 -19.48 55.26
C VAL A 78 -2.20 -20.17 54.14
N GLN A 79 -2.52 -21.43 53.85
CA GLN A 79 -1.92 -22.16 52.74
C GLN A 79 -2.67 -21.84 51.45
N ASP A 80 -1.91 -21.66 50.37
CA ASP A 80 -2.41 -21.46 49.01
C ASP A 80 -3.14 -22.70 48.48
N ILE A 81 -4.14 -22.48 47.64
CA ILE A 81 -4.76 -23.50 46.80
C ILE A 81 -4.87 -22.92 45.38
N ASN A 82 -4.85 -23.77 44.36
CA ASN A 82 -4.96 -23.32 42.98
C ASN A 82 -6.41 -22.99 42.61
N ASP A 83 -6.92 -21.85 43.07
CA ASP A 83 -8.30 -21.40 42.85
C ASP A 83 -8.44 -20.11 42.03
N ASN A 84 -7.33 -19.50 41.61
CA ASN A 84 -7.33 -18.44 40.62
C ASN A 84 -6.91 -18.97 39.25
N GLU A 85 -7.61 -18.54 38.21
CA GLU A 85 -7.21 -18.84 36.83
C GLU A 85 -6.29 -17.76 36.28
N PRO A 86 -5.35 -18.11 35.37
CA PRO A 86 -4.50 -17.13 34.71
C PRO A 86 -5.32 -16.08 33.94
N LYS A 87 -5.01 -14.80 34.12
CA LYS A 87 -5.68 -13.67 33.45
C LYS A 87 -4.68 -12.91 32.59
N PHE A 88 -5.03 -12.69 31.32
CA PHE A 88 -4.23 -11.85 30.42
C PHE A 88 -4.45 -10.37 30.71
N LEU A 89 -3.37 -9.57 30.69
CA LEU A 89 -3.41 -8.16 31.12
C LEU A 89 -4.10 -7.24 30.10
N ASP A 90 -3.77 -7.34 28.81
CA ASP A 90 -4.19 -6.36 27.78
C ASP A 90 -4.96 -7.00 26.60
N GLY A 91 -5.57 -8.17 26.81
CA GLY A 91 -6.31 -8.89 25.76
C GLY A 91 -7.70 -8.29 25.46
N PRO A 92 -8.21 -8.38 24.22
CA PRO A 92 -7.62 -8.99 23.03
C PRO A 92 -6.51 -8.14 22.39
N TYR A 93 -5.52 -8.79 21.79
CA TYR A 93 -4.33 -8.14 21.23
C TYR A 93 -4.38 -7.98 19.71
N THR A 94 -3.66 -6.98 19.21
CA THR A 94 -3.41 -6.80 17.77
C THR A 94 -1.92 -6.59 17.52
N ALA A 95 -1.37 -7.30 16.55
CA ALA A 95 0.04 -7.20 16.16
C ALA A 95 0.19 -7.09 14.64
N ARG A 96 1.34 -6.59 14.20
CA ARG A 96 1.70 -6.44 12.79
C ARG A 96 3.04 -7.11 12.54
N VAL A 97 3.16 -7.85 11.46
CA VAL A 97 4.41 -8.50 11.05
C VAL A 97 4.55 -8.42 9.52
N PRO A 98 5.74 -8.15 8.96
CA PRO A 98 5.95 -8.23 7.52
C PRO A 98 5.63 -9.61 6.98
N GLU A 99 4.98 -9.65 5.82
CA GLU A 99 4.92 -10.85 5.03
C GLU A 99 6.32 -11.29 4.56
N ARG A 100 6.44 -12.55 4.12
CA ARG A 100 7.69 -13.21 3.72
C ARG A 100 8.85 -13.04 4.73
N CYS A 101 8.53 -12.75 5.99
CA CYS A 101 9.55 -12.61 7.03
C CYS A 101 10.15 -13.99 7.38
N PRO A 102 11.41 -14.04 7.83
CA PRO A 102 12.03 -15.29 8.23
C PRO A 102 11.27 -15.99 9.35
N VAL A 103 11.31 -17.32 9.35
CA VAL A 103 10.81 -18.13 10.47
C VAL A 103 11.52 -17.72 11.77
N GLY A 104 10.75 -17.62 12.86
CA GLY A 104 11.25 -17.19 14.16
C GLY A 104 11.19 -15.69 14.40
N THR A 105 10.69 -14.89 13.45
CA THR A 105 10.47 -13.45 13.63
C THR A 105 9.52 -13.22 14.80
N SER A 106 9.93 -12.35 15.73
CA SER A 106 9.12 -12.00 16.91
C SER A 106 7.96 -11.11 16.50
N VAL A 107 6.73 -11.53 16.81
CA VAL A 107 5.50 -10.80 16.47
C VAL A 107 5.08 -9.91 17.63
N MET A 108 4.93 -10.50 18.82
CA MET A 108 4.59 -9.79 20.06
C MET A 108 4.84 -10.69 21.27
N THR A 109 4.68 -10.15 22.48
CA THR A 109 4.69 -10.94 23.73
C THR A 109 3.33 -10.77 24.41
N VAL A 110 2.67 -11.89 24.74
CA VAL A 110 1.47 -11.87 25.58
C VAL A 110 1.86 -12.14 27.03
N VAL A 111 1.17 -11.48 27.95
CA VAL A 111 1.43 -11.62 29.39
C VAL A 111 0.14 -11.95 30.12
N ALA A 112 0.18 -13.03 30.88
CA ALA A 112 -0.84 -13.40 31.84
C ALA A 112 -0.25 -13.38 33.25
N THR A 113 -1.11 -13.14 34.23
CA THR A 113 -0.80 -13.19 35.66
C THR A 113 -1.75 -14.14 36.34
N ASP A 114 -1.28 -14.73 37.42
CA ASP A 114 -2.06 -15.58 38.30
C ASP A 114 -1.89 -15.04 39.73
N ASP A 115 -2.99 -14.99 40.48
CA ASP A 115 -3.01 -14.38 41.81
C ASP A 115 -2.53 -15.36 42.89
N ASP A 116 -2.44 -16.66 42.58
CA ASP A 116 -1.99 -17.75 43.47
C ASP A 116 -0.48 -17.67 43.82
N ASP A 117 -0.03 -18.39 44.85
CA ASP A 117 1.38 -18.42 45.27
C ASP A 117 2.24 -19.24 44.27
N PRO A 118 3.25 -18.64 43.60
CA PRO A 118 4.08 -19.36 42.64
C PRO A 118 5.03 -20.39 43.29
N THR A 119 5.21 -20.35 44.60
CA THR A 119 6.13 -21.23 45.35
C THR A 119 5.42 -22.44 45.96
N TYR A 120 4.10 -22.39 46.09
CA TYR A 120 3.30 -23.46 46.67
C TYR A 120 2.68 -24.30 45.55
N GLY A 121 3.04 -25.58 45.43
CA GLY A 121 2.46 -26.46 44.40
C GLY A 121 2.76 -26.10 42.94
N ASN A 122 3.46 -24.99 42.69
CA ASN A 122 3.54 -24.28 41.41
C ASN A 122 2.21 -23.71 40.92
N SER A 123 1.27 -23.37 41.82
CA SER A 123 -0.08 -22.88 41.49
C SER A 123 0.00 -21.78 40.42
N ALA A 124 0.72 -20.68 40.67
CA ALA A 124 0.87 -19.59 39.69
C ALA A 124 1.92 -19.82 38.57
N GLY A 125 2.44 -21.04 38.40
CA GLY A 125 3.45 -21.34 37.38
C GLY A 125 2.85 -21.43 35.97
N LEU A 126 3.06 -20.41 35.13
CA LEU A 126 2.41 -20.34 33.81
C LEU A 126 3.18 -21.03 32.68
N VAL A 127 2.43 -21.73 31.82
CA VAL A 127 2.87 -22.25 30.52
C VAL A 127 1.92 -21.76 29.43
N TYR A 128 2.50 -21.11 28.42
CA TYR A 128 1.79 -20.61 27.25
C TYR A 128 1.70 -21.67 26.15
N SER A 129 0.55 -21.72 25.47
CA SER A 129 0.35 -22.57 24.29
C SER A 129 -0.61 -21.95 23.29
N LEU A 130 -0.59 -22.42 22.04
CA LEU A 130 -1.52 -21.97 20.99
C LEU A 130 -2.64 -23.00 20.82
N LEU A 131 -3.88 -22.56 20.99
CA LEU A 131 -5.07 -23.34 20.66
C LEU A 131 -5.48 -23.15 19.19
N GLN A 132 -5.17 -21.99 18.61
CA GLN A 132 -5.40 -21.66 17.21
C GLN A 132 -4.26 -20.77 16.70
N GLY A 133 -3.88 -20.94 15.42
CA GLY A 133 -2.80 -20.17 14.77
C GLY A 133 -1.69 -21.02 14.17
N GLN A 134 -1.65 -22.32 14.52
CA GLN A 134 -0.82 -23.30 13.85
C GLN A 134 -1.29 -23.53 12.40
N PRO A 135 -0.39 -23.88 11.47
CA PRO A 135 1.06 -24.02 11.65
C PRO A 135 1.86 -22.71 11.53
N PHE A 136 1.22 -21.57 11.25
CA PHE A 136 1.90 -20.32 10.88
C PHE A 136 2.63 -19.62 12.02
N PHE A 137 2.18 -19.79 13.26
CA PHE A 137 2.76 -19.15 14.43
C PHE A 137 3.08 -20.16 15.52
N SER A 138 4.03 -19.81 16.38
CA SER A 138 4.37 -20.52 17.61
C SER A 138 4.35 -19.54 18.78
N VAL A 139 4.17 -20.06 20.00
CA VAL A 139 4.33 -19.27 21.23
C VAL A 139 5.38 -19.94 22.10
N GLU A 140 6.32 -19.16 22.61
CA GLU A 140 7.35 -19.65 23.52
C GLU A 140 6.72 -19.97 24.88
N PRO A 141 6.74 -21.24 25.33
CA PRO A 141 5.92 -21.67 26.47
C PRO A 141 6.20 -20.98 27.80
N LYS A 142 7.42 -20.46 28.01
CA LYS A 142 7.81 -19.80 29.26
C LYS A 142 7.67 -18.29 29.26
N THR A 143 7.69 -17.67 28.08
CA THR A 143 7.80 -16.21 27.96
C THR A 143 6.58 -15.56 27.31
N GLY A 144 5.71 -16.35 26.66
CA GLY A 144 4.56 -15.81 25.93
C GLY A 144 4.94 -15.08 24.64
N VAL A 145 6.20 -15.17 24.19
CA VAL A 145 6.64 -14.57 22.93
C VAL A 145 6.05 -15.35 21.76
N VAL A 146 5.21 -14.69 20.96
CA VAL A 146 4.65 -15.23 19.73
C VAL A 146 5.62 -14.97 18.57
N ARG A 147 5.94 -16.02 17.80
CA ARG A 147 6.85 -15.98 16.66
C ARG A 147 6.23 -16.59 15.41
N THR A 148 6.69 -16.17 14.24
CA THR A 148 6.39 -16.88 12.99
C THR A 148 7.02 -18.28 13.01
N ALA A 149 6.30 -19.27 12.48
CA ALA A 149 6.70 -20.68 12.49
C ALA A 149 6.76 -21.29 11.08
N LEU A 150 6.13 -20.65 10.08
CA LEU A 150 6.26 -21.01 8.68
C LEU A 150 6.85 -19.87 7.85
N PRO A 151 7.61 -20.20 6.78
CA PRO A 151 8.02 -19.22 5.79
C PRO A 151 6.83 -18.82 4.91
N ASP A 152 7.05 -17.82 4.06
CA ASP A 152 6.20 -17.50 2.90
C ASP A 152 4.74 -17.22 3.25
N MET A 153 4.50 -16.66 4.44
CA MET A 153 3.24 -15.97 4.73
C MET A 153 3.12 -14.79 3.77
N ASP A 154 2.01 -14.73 3.05
CA ASP A 154 1.81 -13.87 1.89
C ASP A 154 0.46 -13.15 2.06
N ARG A 155 0.51 -11.82 2.01
CA ARG A 155 -0.60 -10.90 2.27
C ARG A 155 -1.58 -10.90 1.10
N GLU A 156 -1.10 -11.05 -0.13
CA GLU A 156 -1.93 -11.14 -1.34
C GLU A 156 -2.83 -12.39 -1.31
N ILE A 157 -2.40 -13.45 -0.62
CA ILE A 157 -3.21 -14.65 -0.35
C ILE A 157 -4.06 -14.48 0.91
N ARG A 158 -3.45 -14.04 2.03
CA ARG A 158 -4.11 -13.91 3.32
C ARG A 158 -3.47 -12.82 4.19
N ASP A 159 -4.18 -11.73 4.39
CA ASP A 159 -3.69 -10.54 5.09
C ASP A 159 -3.75 -10.61 6.63
N ASN A 160 -4.49 -11.56 7.21
CA ASN A 160 -4.64 -11.65 8.67
C ASN A 160 -4.79 -13.08 9.23
N TYR A 161 -4.41 -13.22 10.50
CA TYR A 161 -4.46 -14.46 11.24
C TYR A 161 -5.01 -14.21 12.64
N LEU A 162 -6.00 -15.03 13.03
CA LEU A 162 -6.50 -15.07 14.40
C LEU A 162 -5.77 -16.19 15.16
N LEU A 163 -5.08 -15.81 16.23
CA LEU A 163 -4.48 -16.74 17.18
C LEU A 163 -5.33 -16.78 18.44
N VAL A 164 -5.42 -17.95 19.05
CA VAL A 164 -5.97 -18.12 20.40
C VAL A 164 -4.85 -18.65 21.27
N VAL A 165 -4.37 -17.81 22.18
CA VAL A 165 -3.29 -18.16 23.11
C VAL A 165 -3.92 -18.56 24.44
N GLN A 166 -3.43 -19.65 25.00
CA GLN A 166 -3.78 -20.13 26.33
C GLN A 166 -2.59 -19.91 27.27
N ALA A 167 -2.87 -19.42 28.48
CA ALA A 167 -1.97 -19.49 29.61
C ALA A 167 -2.56 -20.52 30.59
N LYS A 168 -1.76 -21.53 30.93
CA LYS A 168 -2.16 -22.59 31.85
C LYS A 168 -1.25 -22.59 33.06
N ASP A 169 -1.85 -22.60 34.24
CA ASP A 169 -1.17 -22.61 35.53
C ASP A 169 -0.54 -23.98 35.83
N MET A 170 -0.01 -24.19 37.05
CA MET A 170 0.53 -25.49 37.49
C MET A 170 1.60 -26.06 36.53
N ILE A 171 2.35 -25.18 35.86
CA ILE A 171 3.34 -25.48 34.82
C ILE A 171 2.73 -26.38 33.72
N GLY A 172 1.47 -26.16 33.38
CA GLY A 172 0.75 -26.90 32.34
C GLY A 172 0.25 -28.30 32.75
N GLN A 173 0.42 -28.72 34.01
CA GLN A 173 0.05 -30.06 34.47
C GLN A 173 -1.46 -30.37 34.37
N MET A 174 -1.81 -31.66 34.40
CA MET A 174 -3.22 -32.07 34.49
C MET A 174 -3.83 -31.58 35.81
N GLY A 175 -4.97 -30.89 35.73
CA GLY A 175 -5.64 -30.29 36.89
C GLY A 175 -5.48 -28.78 37.01
N GLY A 176 -4.54 -28.18 36.25
CA GLY A 176 -4.37 -26.73 36.21
C GLY A 176 -5.51 -25.98 35.50
N LEU A 177 -5.79 -24.76 35.94
CA LEU A 177 -6.75 -23.82 35.34
C LEU A 177 -6.11 -23.09 34.17
N SER A 178 -6.93 -22.46 33.34
CA SER A 178 -6.45 -21.87 32.08
C SER A 178 -7.23 -20.63 31.68
N GLY A 179 -6.51 -19.55 31.42
CA GLY A 179 -7.01 -18.38 30.72
C GLY A 179 -6.76 -18.46 29.23
N THR A 180 -7.61 -17.80 28.42
CA THR A 180 -7.37 -17.65 26.98
C THR A 180 -7.52 -16.21 26.55
N THR A 181 -6.80 -15.84 25.47
CA THR A 181 -6.93 -14.54 24.82
C THR A 181 -6.78 -14.70 23.31
N SER A 182 -7.35 -13.76 22.55
CA SER A 182 -7.17 -13.69 21.10
C SER A 182 -6.07 -12.69 20.72
N VAL A 183 -5.33 -13.03 19.68
CA VAL A 183 -4.35 -12.15 19.03
C VAL A 183 -4.67 -12.09 17.54
N THR A 184 -5.00 -10.89 17.04
CA THR A 184 -5.15 -10.65 15.61
C THR A 184 -3.81 -10.19 15.05
N VAL A 185 -3.18 -11.02 14.22
CA VAL A 185 -1.94 -10.68 13.51
C VAL A 185 -2.29 -10.21 12.10
N MET A 186 -1.91 -8.99 11.76
CA MET A 186 -2.04 -8.42 10.42
C MET A 186 -0.69 -8.46 9.71
N LEU A 187 -0.67 -8.99 8.49
CA LEU A 187 0.51 -8.91 7.64
C LEU A 187 0.68 -7.47 7.13
N THR A 188 1.91 -6.96 7.17
CA THR A 188 2.26 -5.71 6.52
C THR A 188 2.90 -6.01 5.19
N ASP A 189 2.44 -5.27 4.19
CA ASP A 189 2.85 -5.36 2.81
C ASP A 189 4.36 -5.17 2.62
N VAL A 190 4.92 -5.96 1.74
CA VAL A 190 6.31 -5.92 1.32
C VAL A 190 6.34 -5.90 -0.21
N ASN A 191 7.17 -5.05 -0.82
CA ASN A 191 7.26 -4.99 -2.28
C ASN A 191 7.87 -6.28 -2.85
N ASP A 192 7.01 -7.22 -3.20
CA ASP A 192 7.38 -8.57 -3.60
C ASP A 192 6.64 -9.07 -4.85
N ASN A 193 5.70 -8.26 -5.35
CA ASN A 193 5.03 -8.46 -6.62
C ASN A 193 5.47 -7.36 -7.61
N PRO A 194 6.24 -7.70 -8.66
CA PRO A 194 6.60 -6.70 -9.66
C PRO A 194 5.38 -6.28 -10.50
N PRO A 195 5.39 -5.07 -11.06
CA PRO A 195 4.33 -4.61 -11.93
C PRO A 195 4.29 -5.45 -13.20
N HIS A 196 3.10 -5.70 -13.73
CA HIS A 196 2.89 -6.51 -14.93
C HIS A 196 1.84 -5.91 -15.86
N PHE A 197 2.14 -5.82 -17.16
CA PHE A 197 1.15 -5.43 -18.15
C PHE A 197 0.27 -6.63 -18.54
N PRO A 198 -1.07 -6.51 -18.48
CA PRO A 198 -1.98 -7.58 -18.91
C PRO A 198 -1.85 -7.99 -20.38
N ARG A 199 -1.21 -7.15 -21.20
CA ARG A 199 -0.93 -7.42 -22.62
C ARG A 199 0.52 -7.05 -22.92
N SER A 200 1.17 -7.85 -23.75
CA SER A 200 2.51 -7.55 -24.29
C SER A 200 2.52 -6.39 -25.28
N ASP A 201 1.39 -6.20 -25.97
CA ASP A 201 1.25 -5.25 -27.05
C ASP A 201 -0.09 -4.49 -26.98
N TYR A 202 -0.01 -3.21 -27.31
CA TYR A 202 -1.15 -2.30 -27.38
C TYR A 202 -1.12 -1.57 -28.72
N GLN A 203 -2.29 -1.31 -29.28
CA GLN A 203 -2.43 -0.50 -30.48
C GLN A 203 -3.41 0.64 -30.22
N PHE A 204 -3.00 1.84 -30.61
CA PHE A 204 -3.82 3.04 -30.57
C PHE A 204 -3.69 3.80 -31.89
N SER A 205 -4.65 4.69 -32.15
CA SER A 205 -4.60 5.60 -33.28
C SER A 205 -4.67 7.04 -32.79
N VAL A 206 -3.98 7.94 -33.49
CA VAL A 206 -3.95 9.37 -33.19
C VAL A 206 -3.99 10.15 -34.51
N PRO A 207 -4.91 11.11 -34.69
CA PRO A 207 -4.89 11.96 -35.87
C PRO A 207 -3.64 12.84 -35.88
N GLU A 208 -3.07 13.10 -37.05
CA GLU A 208 -1.87 13.95 -37.12
C GLU A 208 -2.12 15.39 -36.64
N SER A 209 -3.36 15.87 -36.80
CA SER A 209 -3.84 17.15 -36.31
C SER A 209 -3.97 17.24 -34.79
N ALA A 210 -3.64 16.16 -34.06
CA ALA A 210 -3.65 16.15 -32.60
C ALA A 210 -2.73 17.24 -32.03
N MET A 211 -3.27 18.04 -31.12
CA MET A 211 -2.51 19.10 -30.46
C MET A 211 -1.41 18.51 -29.58
N VAL A 212 -0.27 19.21 -29.52
CA VAL A 212 0.80 18.89 -28.57
C VAL A 212 0.25 18.95 -27.14
N PHE A 213 0.73 18.05 -26.28
CA PHE A 213 0.30 17.78 -24.89
C PHE A 213 -1.03 17.05 -24.72
N THR A 214 -1.69 16.65 -25.80
CA THR A 214 -2.85 15.75 -25.70
C THR A 214 -2.44 14.34 -25.27
N VAL A 215 -3.33 13.67 -24.55
CA VAL A 215 -3.18 12.24 -24.20
C VAL A 215 -3.63 11.41 -25.39
N VAL A 216 -2.72 10.63 -25.97
CA VAL A 216 -2.95 9.84 -27.18
C VAL A 216 -3.16 8.36 -26.88
N ALA A 217 -2.70 7.89 -25.73
CA ALA A 217 -2.92 6.52 -25.26
C ALA A 217 -2.93 6.46 -23.74
N LYS A 218 -3.62 5.45 -23.20
CA LYS A 218 -3.60 5.11 -21.78
C LYS A 218 -3.26 3.64 -21.64
N ILE A 219 -2.28 3.34 -20.79
CA ILE A 219 -1.88 1.98 -20.47
C ILE A 219 -1.82 1.80 -18.96
N LYS A 220 -1.98 0.57 -18.49
CA LYS A 220 -1.97 0.26 -17.07
C LYS A 220 -1.27 -1.07 -16.84
N ALA A 221 -0.17 -1.02 -16.09
CA ALA A 221 0.38 -2.18 -15.43
C ALA A 221 -0.42 -2.46 -14.15
N LEU A 222 -0.47 -3.73 -13.75
CA LEU A 222 -1.09 -4.19 -12.52
C LEU A 222 0.00 -4.63 -11.56
N ASP A 223 -0.21 -4.36 -10.28
CA ASP A 223 0.65 -4.75 -9.18
C ASP A 223 -0.26 -5.22 -8.04
N LEU A 224 0.12 -6.31 -7.37
CA LEU A 224 -0.71 -6.93 -6.32
C LEU A 224 -0.42 -6.36 -4.93
N ASP A 225 0.69 -5.63 -4.78
CA ASP A 225 1.09 -4.97 -3.55
C ASP A 225 0.18 -3.76 -3.25
N ILE A 226 0.30 -3.16 -2.07
CA ILE A 226 -0.54 -2.02 -1.67
C ILE A 226 0.26 -0.79 -1.22
N GLY A 227 -0.35 0.38 -1.39
CA GLY A 227 0.25 1.65 -0.96
C GLY A 227 1.51 1.97 -1.75
N LEU A 228 2.59 2.34 -1.05
CA LEU A 228 3.85 2.76 -1.67
C LEU A 228 4.52 1.65 -2.51
N ASN A 229 4.24 0.38 -2.20
CA ASN A 229 4.84 -0.75 -2.90
C ASN A 229 4.21 -0.98 -4.28
N SER A 230 2.97 -0.53 -4.52
CA SER A 230 2.31 -0.59 -5.83
C SER A 230 2.17 0.75 -6.56
N GLU A 231 2.83 1.80 -6.06
CA GLU A 231 2.95 3.07 -6.81
C GLU A 231 3.82 2.90 -8.06
N MET A 232 3.35 3.43 -9.19
CA MET A 232 3.92 3.16 -10.51
C MET A 232 4.62 4.38 -11.11
N ASP A 233 5.78 4.14 -11.72
CA ASP A 233 6.45 5.06 -12.62
C ASP A 233 6.48 4.49 -14.04
N TYR A 234 5.99 5.28 -15.00
CA TYR A 234 6.02 4.92 -16.42
C TYR A 234 7.01 5.77 -17.19
N ARG A 235 7.70 5.17 -18.16
CA ARG A 235 8.57 5.89 -19.08
C ARG A 235 8.70 5.22 -20.45
N VAL A 236 8.96 6.02 -21.48
CA VAL A 236 9.42 5.49 -22.77
C VAL A 236 10.86 5.03 -22.60
N LEU A 237 11.11 3.73 -22.82
CA LEU A 237 12.43 3.12 -22.73
C LEU A 237 13.21 3.36 -24.03
N ASP A 238 12.61 2.96 -25.15
CA ASP A 238 13.17 3.08 -26.48
C ASP A 238 12.04 3.13 -27.53
N GLY A 239 12.45 3.21 -28.78
CA GLY A 239 11.56 3.27 -29.93
C GLY A 239 11.79 4.50 -30.77
N ASP A 240 10.97 4.63 -31.78
CA ASP A 240 11.12 5.60 -32.85
C ASP A 240 10.34 6.91 -32.60
N GLY A 241 9.76 7.04 -31.40
CA GLY A 241 9.04 8.22 -30.92
C GLY A 241 9.68 8.91 -29.71
N LEU A 242 10.97 8.63 -29.42
CA LEU A 242 11.71 9.32 -28.37
C LEU A 242 11.69 10.85 -28.59
N GLY A 243 11.13 11.58 -27.63
CA GLY A 243 10.97 13.04 -27.70
C GLY A 243 9.75 13.52 -28.50
N THR A 244 9.06 12.64 -29.23
CA THR A 244 7.72 12.90 -29.79
C THR A 244 6.64 12.53 -28.77
N PHE A 245 6.87 11.49 -27.98
CA PHE A 245 5.95 11.07 -26.91
C PHE A 245 6.65 11.08 -25.56
N ARG A 246 5.86 11.31 -24.51
CA ARG A 246 6.26 11.18 -23.11
C ARG A 246 5.17 10.43 -22.35
N VAL A 247 5.55 9.56 -21.42
CA VAL A 247 4.59 8.93 -20.51
C VAL A 247 4.65 9.65 -19.16
N ILE A 248 3.49 9.90 -18.58
CA ILE A 248 3.33 10.41 -17.21
C ILE A 248 2.38 9.48 -16.44
N THR A 249 2.64 9.25 -15.16
CA THR A 249 1.71 8.50 -14.30
C THR A 249 0.55 9.41 -13.87
N ASP A 250 -0.69 8.94 -14.03
CA ASP A 250 -1.85 9.55 -13.39
C ASP A 250 -1.82 9.21 -11.88
N PRO A 251 -1.71 10.20 -10.97
CA PRO A 251 -1.58 9.93 -9.54
C PRO A 251 -2.84 9.28 -8.93
N ASN A 252 -4.01 9.42 -9.56
CA ASN A 252 -5.26 8.88 -9.03
C ASN A 252 -5.53 7.46 -9.53
N THR A 253 -5.24 7.18 -10.81
CA THR A 253 -5.57 5.90 -11.44
C THR A 253 -4.38 4.95 -11.56
N GLN A 254 -3.16 5.46 -11.35
CA GLN A 254 -1.88 4.76 -11.59
C GLN A 254 -1.74 4.27 -13.04
N GLU A 255 -2.41 4.95 -13.98
CA GLU A 255 -2.30 4.70 -15.42
C GLU A 255 -1.11 5.48 -16.01
N GLY A 256 -0.40 4.86 -16.96
CA GLY A 256 0.56 5.54 -17.83
C GLY A 256 -0.18 6.28 -18.93
N LEU A 257 -0.18 7.61 -18.86
CA LEU A 257 -0.75 8.50 -19.88
C LEU A 257 0.34 8.85 -20.90
N VAL A 258 0.20 8.37 -22.13
CA VAL A 258 1.10 8.71 -23.22
C VAL A 258 0.65 10.04 -23.80
N THR A 259 1.52 11.05 -23.75
CA THR A 259 1.26 12.42 -24.16
C THR A 259 2.12 12.82 -25.35
N LEU A 260 1.53 13.57 -26.28
CA LEU A 260 2.24 14.10 -27.43
C LEU A 260 3.13 15.29 -27.03
N GLN A 261 4.35 15.36 -27.54
CA GLN A 261 5.33 16.42 -27.23
C GLN A 261 5.73 17.22 -28.48
N LYS A 262 5.48 16.70 -29.67
CA LYS A 262 5.72 17.36 -30.96
C LYS A 262 4.54 17.10 -31.89
N ALA A 263 4.25 18.02 -32.80
CA ALA A 263 3.23 17.80 -33.82
C ALA A 263 3.57 16.55 -34.65
N LEU A 264 2.52 15.85 -35.09
CA LEU A 264 2.62 14.72 -35.98
C LEU A 264 2.47 15.20 -37.42
N ASP A 265 2.92 14.36 -38.35
CA ASP A 265 2.90 14.58 -39.79
C ASP A 265 2.84 13.17 -40.39
N PHE A 266 1.69 12.81 -40.95
CA PHE A 266 1.40 11.47 -41.46
C PHE A 266 2.29 11.15 -42.66
N GLU A 267 2.44 12.12 -43.57
CA GLU A 267 3.28 12.04 -44.78
C GLU A 267 4.74 11.77 -44.42
N ALA A 268 5.23 12.40 -43.35
CA ALA A 268 6.56 12.13 -42.83
C ALA A 268 6.64 10.77 -42.14
N LYS A 269 5.63 10.42 -41.32
CA LYS A 269 5.64 9.18 -40.54
C LYS A 269 4.24 8.75 -40.05
N SER A 270 3.76 7.65 -40.62
CA SER A 270 2.42 7.11 -40.34
C SER A 270 2.30 6.17 -39.14
N SER A 271 3.40 5.77 -38.48
CA SER A 271 3.32 4.96 -37.27
C SER A 271 4.56 5.03 -36.38
N TYR A 272 4.36 4.73 -35.10
CA TYR A 272 5.41 4.63 -34.09
C TYR A 272 5.30 3.30 -33.34
N LEU A 273 6.46 2.79 -32.92
CA LEU A 273 6.61 1.61 -32.09
C LEU A 273 7.40 1.97 -30.84
N LEU A 274 6.70 2.18 -29.73
CA LEU A 274 7.27 2.58 -28.45
C LEU A 274 7.43 1.37 -27.55
N ARG A 275 8.57 1.24 -26.86
CA ARG A 275 8.68 0.35 -25.70
C ARG A 275 8.50 1.18 -24.44
N VAL A 276 7.45 0.85 -23.68
CA VAL A 276 7.10 1.57 -22.45
C VAL A 276 7.34 0.67 -21.26
N GLU A 277 8.12 1.14 -20.32
CA GLU A 277 8.40 0.47 -19.05
C GLU A 277 7.46 1.01 -17.97
N ALA A 278 6.90 0.11 -17.17
CA ALA A 278 6.31 0.40 -15.87
C ALA A 278 7.24 -0.17 -14.79
N SER A 279 7.48 0.57 -13.72
CA SER A 279 8.27 0.14 -12.57
C SER A 279 7.65 0.64 -11.28
N ASN A 280 7.87 -0.02 -10.14
CA ASN A 280 7.47 0.58 -8.87
C ASN A 280 8.30 1.83 -8.59
N HIS A 281 7.67 2.82 -7.96
CA HIS A 281 8.33 4.03 -7.50
C HIS A 281 9.35 3.70 -6.40
N PHE A 282 8.97 2.82 -5.47
CA PHE A 282 9.83 2.36 -4.39
C PHE A 282 10.34 0.94 -4.66
N LEU A 283 11.64 0.73 -4.45
CA LEU A 283 12.29 -0.58 -4.58
C LEU A 283 12.81 -1.03 -3.22
N ASP A 284 12.44 -2.24 -2.79
CA ASP A 284 13.04 -2.86 -1.61
C ASP A 284 14.25 -3.71 -1.99
N ALA A 285 15.43 -3.29 -1.52
CA ALA A 285 16.69 -3.95 -1.82
C ALA A 285 16.74 -5.44 -1.46
N ARG A 286 15.94 -5.87 -0.47
CA ARG A 286 15.87 -7.27 -0.01
C ARG A 286 15.27 -8.19 -1.06
N PHE A 287 14.42 -7.66 -1.94
CA PHE A 287 13.66 -8.44 -2.92
C PHE A 287 14.15 -8.23 -4.35
N LEU A 288 15.22 -7.45 -4.57
CA LEU A 288 15.85 -7.26 -5.88
C LEU A 288 16.28 -8.56 -6.57
N SER A 289 16.47 -9.64 -5.81
CA SER A 289 16.76 -10.98 -6.35
C SER A 289 15.56 -11.68 -6.98
N ILE A 290 14.32 -11.21 -6.71
CA ILE A 290 13.07 -11.85 -7.17
C ILE A 290 12.74 -11.43 -8.61
N GLY A 291 13.26 -10.31 -9.07
CA GLY A 291 13.16 -9.93 -10.47
C GLY A 291 13.41 -8.45 -10.69
N PRO A 292 13.43 -8.02 -11.95
CA PRO A 292 13.32 -6.60 -12.22
C PRO A 292 11.91 -6.17 -11.80
N PHE A 293 11.79 -5.26 -10.81
CA PHE A 293 10.53 -4.61 -10.38
C PHE A 293 10.02 -3.64 -11.45
N ARG A 294 9.88 -4.19 -12.66
CA ARG A 294 9.49 -3.51 -13.87
C ARG A 294 9.02 -4.51 -14.90
N ASP A 295 8.13 -4.06 -15.76
CA ASP A 295 7.70 -4.76 -16.95
C ASP A 295 7.66 -3.81 -18.15
N VAL A 296 7.70 -4.36 -19.36
CA VAL A 296 7.79 -3.58 -20.60
C VAL A 296 6.72 -4.05 -21.58
N ALA A 297 5.88 -3.11 -22.01
CA ALA A 297 4.92 -3.32 -23.09
C ALA A 297 5.33 -2.59 -24.37
N VAL A 298 4.88 -3.11 -25.51
CA VAL A 298 5.08 -2.49 -26.82
C VAL A 298 3.81 -1.75 -27.25
N LEU A 299 3.91 -0.46 -27.52
CA LEU A 299 2.81 0.36 -28.02
C LEU A 299 3.02 0.67 -29.49
N ARG A 300 2.08 0.23 -30.32
CA ARG A 300 1.95 0.66 -31.71
C ARG A 300 0.99 1.85 -31.79
N LEU A 301 1.51 3.02 -32.11
CA LEU A 301 0.69 4.21 -32.37
C LEU A 301 0.59 4.39 -33.88
N LEU A 302 -0.63 4.33 -34.41
CA LEU A 302 -0.91 4.62 -35.80
C LEU A 302 -1.28 6.10 -35.93
N VAL A 303 -0.63 6.80 -36.84
CA VAL A 303 -1.03 8.17 -37.19
C VAL A 303 -2.14 8.06 -38.23
N GLU A 304 -3.26 8.71 -37.98
CA GLU A 304 -4.36 8.79 -38.93
C GLU A 304 -4.16 10.03 -39.79
N ASN A 305 -4.25 9.84 -41.11
CA ASN A 305 -4.17 10.92 -42.08
C ASN A 305 -5.38 11.85 -41.94
N VAL A 306 -5.15 13.15 -41.95
CA VAL A 306 -6.17 14.19 -41.88
C VAL A 306 -5.95 15.18 -43.00
N ASP A 307 -6.92 15.22 -43.91
CA ASP A 307 -6.96 16.12 -45.07
C ASP A 307 -6.45 17.55 -44.77
N GLU A 308 -5.32 17.89 -45.39
CA GLU A 308 -4.61 19.15 -45.27
C GLU A 308 -4.76 20.00 -46.53
N PRO A 309 -4.81 21.34 -46.43
CA PRO A 309 -4.86 22.19 -47.60
C PRO A 309 -3.55 22.15 -48.40
N PRO A 310 -3.58 22.44 -49.72
CA PRO A 310 -2.38 22.52 -50.54
C PRO A 310 -1.33 23.50 -50.01
N VAL A 311 -0.08 23.04 -49.96
CA VAL A 311 1.07 23.80 -49.47
C VAL A 311 1.94 24.26 -50.63
N PHE A 312 2.23 25.56 -50.69
CA PHE A 312 3.16 26.11 -51.68
C PHE A 312 4.58 25.61 -51.46
N SER A 313 5.29 25.33 -52.55
CA SER A 313 6.71 24.93 -52.53
C SER A 313 7.63 25.99 -51.91
N SER A 314 7.18 27.25 -51.85
CA SER A 314 7.88 28.37 -51.23
C SER A 314 6.86 29.36 -50.69
N SER A 315 7.04 29.81 -49.44
CA SER A 315 6.16 30.79 -48.81
C SER A 315 6.29 32.20 -49.41
N ILE A 316 7.43 32.49 -50.06
CA ILE A 316 7.69 33.73 -50.79
C ILE A 316 8.48 33.41 -52.05
N SER A 317 7.94 33.77 -53.22
CA SER A 317 8.63 33.68 -54.51
C SER A 317 9.00 35.08 -55.01
N ARG A 318 10.29 35.30 -55.28
CA ARG A 318 10.77 36.56 -55.89
C ARG A 318 10.99 36.33 -57.37
N MET A 319 10.31 37.12 -58.19
CA MET A 319 10.42 37.08 -59.65
C MET A 319 10.86 38.44 -60.16
N VAL A 320 11.52 38.46 -61.32
CA VAL A 320 12.01 39.69 -61.95
C VAL A 320 11.47 39.73 -63.37
N VAL A 321 10.88 40.85 -63.74
CA VAL A 321 10.35 41.11 -65.07
C VAL A 321 10.87 42.46 -65.56
N SER A 322 11.11 42.57 -66.87
CA SER A 322 11.46 43.84 -67.50
C SER A 322 10.20 44.71 -67.68
N GLU A 323 10.29 46.02 -67.45
CA GLU A 323 9.16 46.91 -67.77
C GLU A 323 8.81 46.94 -69.27
N ALA A 324 9.77 46.58 -70.11
CA ALA A 324 9.58 46.42 -71.55
C ALA A 324 8.88 45.09 -71.92
N ALA A 325 8.51 44.26 -70.93
CA ALA A 325 7.77 43.03 -71.18
C ALA A 325 6.42 43.35 -71.81
N ALA A 326 6.13 42.71 -72.95
CA ALA A 326 4.82 42.82 -73.59
C ALA A 326 3.72 42.28 -72.68
N VAL A 327 2.48 42.73 -72.88
CA VAL A 327 1.30 42.13 -72.22
C VAL A 327 1.19 40.66 -72.64
N GLY A 328 1.05 39.77 -71.67
CA GLY A 328 1.04 38.31 -71.82
C GLY A 328 2.41 37.65 -71.68
N ALA A 329 3.47 38.41 -71.36
CA ALA A 329 4.80 37.85 -71.14
C ALA A 329 4.84 37.04 -69.83
N GLU A 330 5.43 35.85 -69.89
CA GLU A 330 5.65 34.99 -68.73
C GLU A 330 6.70 35.59 -67.78
N VAL A 331 6.34 35.70 -66.50
CA VAL A 331 7.18 36.27 -65.43
C VAL A 331 7.86 35.16 -64.62
N GLY A 332 7.13 34.06 -64.42
CA GLY A 332 7.55 32.89 -63.65
C GLY A 332 6.33 32.09 -63.23
N SER A 333 6.51 31.06 -62.40
CA SER A 333 5.42 30.22 -61.93
C SER A 333 5.51 29.95 -60.43
N VAL A 334 4.35 29.67 -59.84
CA VAL A 334 4.23 29.14 -58.48
C VAL A 334 3.62 27.75 -58.54
N SER A 335 4.02 26.88 -57.61
CA SER A 335 3.43 25.56 -57.48
C SER A 335 3.12 25.28 -56.01
N ALA A 336 1.94 24.72 -55.79
CA ALA A 336 1.54 24.09 -54.55
C ALA A 336 1.39 22.58 -54.78
N ARG A 337 1.50 21.84 -53.69
CA ARG A 337 1.22 20.41 -53.65
C ARG A 337 0.35 20.14 -52.44
N ASP A 338 -0.59 19.23 -52.63
CA ASP A 338 -1.37 18.70 -51.53
C ASP A 338 -0.52 17.65 -50.78
N PRO A 339 -0.35 17.78 -49.44
CA PRO A 339 0.41 16.82 -48.65
C PRO A 339 -0.18 15.41 -48.73
N ASP A 340 -1.50 15.26 -48.62
CA ASP A 340 -2.20 13.98 -48.62
C ASP A 340 -2.08 13.26 -49.96
N ASN A 341 -2.16 14.01 -51.06
CA ASN A 341 -2.10 13.46 -52.40
C ASN A 341 -1.38 14.39 -53.39
N ILE A 342 -0.14 14.04 -53.73
CA ILE A 342 0.68 14.81 -54.66
C ILE A 342 0.07 15.01 -56.06
N ASN A 343 -0.92 14.20 -56.45
CA ASN A 343 -1.60 14.30 -57.74
C ASN A 343 -2.93 15.06 -57.67
N SER A 344 -3.30 15.62 -56.52
CA SER A 344 -4.54 16.39 -56.39
C SER A 344 -4.52 17.59 -57.33
N PRO A 345 -5.61 17.82 -58.11
CA PRO A 345 -5.70 18.96 -59.00
C PRO A 345 -5.84 20.25 -58.18
N ILE A 346 -4.89 21.17 -58.36
CA ILE A 346 -4.84 22.43 -57.62
C ILE A 346 -5.19 23.59 -58.55
N ARG A 347 -6.05 24.49 -58.06
CA ARG A 347 -6.40 25.74 -58.72
C ARG A 347 -5.64 26.90 -58.10
N TYR A 348 -5.11 27.79 -58.95
CA TYR A 348 -4.44 29.02 -58.53
C TYR A 348 -5.29 30.26 -58.87
N VAL A 349 -5.39 31.19 -57.92
CA VAL A 349 -6.11 32.46 -58.10
C VAL A 349 -5.35 33.61 -57.41
N THR A 350 -5.25 34.77 -58.07
CA THR A 350 -4.75 35.98 -57.41
C THR A 350 -5.81 36.56 -56.48
N THR A 351 -5.40 37.01 -55.29
CA THR A 351 -6.32 37.57 -54.30
C THR A 351 -6.09 39.04 -54.09
N GLU A 352 -7.15 39.78 -53.76
CA GLU A 352 -7.09 41.19 -53.38
C GLU A 352 -6.53 41.40 -51.95
N ARG A 353 -6.35 40.31 -51.18
CA ARG A 353 -5.79 40.37 -49.83
C ARG A 353 -4.27 40.48 -49.91
N HIS A 354 -3.70 41.46 -49.19
CA HIS A 354 -2.25 41.62 -49.05
C HIS A 354 -1.45 41.78 -50.37
N THR A 355 -2.14 42.10 -51.47
CA THR A 355 -1.54 42.47 -52.75
C THR A 355 -1.28 43.98 -52.81
N SER A 356 -0.17 44.40 -53.43
CA SER A 356 0.02 45.78 -53.90
C SER A 356 -0.39 45.95 -55.36
N ASP A 357 -0.77 44.87 -56.03
CA ASP A 357 -1.21 44.84 -57.41
C ASP A 357 -2.72 45.11 -57.55
N VAL A 358 -3.18 46.26 -57.05
CA VAL A 358 -4.62 46.60 -56.99
C VAL A 358 -5.23 46.80 -58.39
N GLU A 359 -4.41 47.18 -59.37
CA GLU A 359 -4.85 47.40 -60.75
C GLU A 359 -4.73 46.14 -61.62
N CYS A 360 -4.37 45.00 -61.03
CA CYS A 360 -4.19 43.71 -61.70
C CYS A 360 -3.21 43.81 -62.89
N TYR A 361 -1.99 44.28 -62.64
CA TYR A 361 -0.88 44.27 -63.61
C TYR A 361 -0.42 42.85 -63.95
N PHE A 362 -0.76 41.86 -63.14
CA PHE A 362 -0.42 40.45 -63.37
C PHE A 362 -1.66 39.56 -63.36
N ASN A 363 -1.62 38.51 -64.18
CA ASN A 363 -2.59 37.41 -64.17
C ASN A 363 -1.89 36.09 -63.85
N ILE A 364 -2.62 35.13 -63.29
CA ILE A 364 -2.14 33.77 -63.06
C ILE A 364 -2.99 32.78 -63.83
N ASP A 365 -2.35 31.83 -64.49
CA ASP A 365 -3.03 30.68 -65.10
C ASP A 365 -3.54 29.74 -64.00
N SER A 366 -4.83 29.40 -64.05
CA SER A 366 -5.49 28.73 -62.94
C SER A 366 -5.08 27.27 -62.75
N VAL A 367 -4.38 26.65 -63.70
CA VAL A 367 -3.98 25.24 -63.65
C VAL A 367 -2.47 25.09 -63.54
N SER A 368 -1.71 25.83 -64.35
CA SER A 368 -0.25 25.75 -64.39
C SER A 368 0.45 26.63 -63.34
N GLY A 369 -0.25 27.59 -62.74
CA GLY A 369 0.32 28.54 -61.79
C GLY A 369 1.31 29.53 -62.43
N VAL A 370 1.34 29.63 -63.76
CA VAL A 370 2.18 30.57 -64.50
C VAL A 370 1.64 31.99 -64.35
N ILE A 371 2.51 32.91 -63.94
CA ILE A 371 2.23 34.33 -63.77
C ILE A 371 2.67 35.06 -65.04
N SER A 372 1.78 35.90 -65.57
CA SER A 372 2.00 36.67 -66.79
C SER A 372 1.63 38.14 -66.60
N THR A 373 2.21 39.03 -67.40
CA THR A 373 1.84 40.45 -67.41
C THR A 373 0.44 40.64 -68.00
N ALA A 374 -0.47 41.27 -67.27
CA ALA A 374 -1.81 41.62 -67.75
C ALA A 374 -1.89 43.04 -68.28
N ARG A 375 -0.96 43.92 -67.89
CA ARG A 375 -0.87 45.32 -68.32
C ARG A 375 0.58 45.74 -68.58
N PRO A 376 0.83 46.82 -69.34
CA PRO A 376 2.16 47.40 -69.45
C PRO A 376 2.70 47.79 -68.08
N LEU A 377 3.96 47.46 -67.83
CA LEU A 377 4.65 47.78 -66.58
C LEU A 377 5.42 49.08 -66.76
N ASP A 378 5.50 49.86 -65.68
CA ASP A 378 6.27 51.09 -65.63
C ASP A 378 7.00 51.14 -64.28
N ARG A 379 8.31 50.96 -64.33
CA ARG A 379 9.14 50.89 -63.12
C ARG A 379 9.19 52.22 -62.38
N GLU A 380 9.08 53.35 -63.09
CA GLU A 380 9.09 54.68 -62.50
C GLU A 380 7.81 54.95 -61.70
N ILE A 381 6.71 54.27 -62.02
CA ILE A 381 5.47 54.31 -61.23
C ILE A 381 5.56 53.34 -60.06
N ASN A 382 5.81 52.05 -60.33
CA ASN A 382 5.88 51.00 -59.32
C ASN A 382 7.03 50.04 -59.60
N ALA A 383 8.12 50.18 -58.83
CA ALA A 383 9.29 49.32 -58.99
C ALA A 383 9.10 47.90 -58.39
N VAL A 384 8.09 47.70 -57.54
CA VAL A 384 7.81 46.43 -56.86
C VAL A 384 6.31 46.18 -56.81
N HIS A 385 5.90 44.99 -57.25
CA HIS A 385 4.54 44.50 -57.13
C HIS A 385 4.52 43.29 -56.20
N ASN A 386 3.72 43.36 -55.13
CA ASN A 386 3.43 42.24 -54.25
C ASN A 386 2.13 41.60 -54.74
N ILE A 387 2.17 40.32 -55.12
CA ILE A 387 1.01 39.57 -55.56
C ILE A 387 0.77 38.47 -54.53
N SER A 388 -0.47 38.35 -54.06
CA SER A 388 -0.87 37.25 -53.17
C SER A 388 -1.66 36.22 -53.96
N VAL A 389 -1.17 34.98 -53.95
CA VAL A 389 -1.78 33.85 -54.66
C VAL A 389 -2.40 32.89 -53.65
N LEU A 390 -3.61 32.43 -53.94
CA LEU A 390 -4.29 31.37 -53.22
C LEU A 390 -4.25 30.10 -54.08
N ALA A 391 -3.89 28.97 -53.45
CA ALA A 391 -4.04 27.64 -54.00
C ALA A 391 -5.22 26.95 -53.29
N THR A 392 -6.09 26.31 -54.07
CA THR A 392 -7.22 25.52 -53.54
C THR A 392 -7.27 24.19 -54.25
N GLU A 393 -7.53 23.11 -53.51
CA GLU A 393 -7.80 21.80 -54.10
C GLU A 393 -9.13 21.83 -54.86
N ILE A 394 -9.20 21.12 -55.98
CA ILE A 394 -10.41 21.00 -56.80
C ILE A 394 -11.02 19.62 -56.59
N CYS A 395 -12.25 19.53 -56.09
CA CYS A 395 -12.97 18.26 -56.06
C CYS A 395 -13.35 17.80 -57.48
N GLU A 396 -13.38 16.49 -57.75
CA GLU A 396 -13.68 15.91 -59.08
C GLU A 396 -14.98 16.43 -59.73
N SER A 397 -15.97 16.88 -58.94
CA SER A 397 -17.22 17.45 -59.46
C SER A 397 -17.07 18.83 -60.13
N GLU A 398 -16.00 19.56 -59.83
CA GLU A 398 -15.74 20.90 -60.40
C GLU A 398 -14.87 20.85 -61.67
N LEU A 399 -14.23 19.72 -61.96
CA LEU A 399 -13.44 19.51 -63.18
C LEU A 399 -14.30 19.60 -64.46
N TYR A 400 -15.62 19.41 -64.36
CA TYR A 400 -16.56 19.47 -65.50
C TYR A 400 -16.92 20.90 -65.94
N TYR A 401 -16.51 21.93 -65.18
CA TYR A 401 -16.80 23.34 -65.48
C TYR A 401 -15.57 24.14 -65.89
N ILE A 402 -14.43 23.46 -66.17
CA ILE A 402 -13.17 24.06 -66.62
C ILE A 402 -13.03 23.92 -68.13
#